data_AF-A0A1S3TPA0-F1
#
_entry.id   AF-A0A1S3TPA0-F1
#
_cell.length_a   1.000
_cell.length_b   1.000
_cell.length_c   1.000
_cell.angle_alpha   90.00
_cell.angle_beta   90.00
_cell.angle_gamma   90.00
#
_symmetry.space_group_name_H-M   'P 1'
#
loop_
_entity.id
_entity.type
_entity.pdbx_description
1 polymer ?
#
loop_
_entity_poly.entity_id
_entity_poly.type
_entity_poly.pdbx_seq_one_letter_code
_entity_poly.pdbx_strand_id
1 'polypeptide(L)'
;MASLCTTLLFCLLLILSLAASTETHRIPGFLYTRSRGRCTAQFWSGRREAWPRMVPETSTVSNVFGSRVYEHYRSDLTLIEAAARNDEESNAFGGLVKEGTAALLNSYAREGFPYKPWQVKTLVIKALVSQAAAASQANSFLLANQACS
;
A
#
# COMPACT_ATOMS: atom_id res chain seq x y z
N MET A 1 -9.23 70.29 -0.85
CA MET A 1 -8.69 69.69 0.40
C MET A 1 -9.15 68.25 0.67
N ALA A 2 -10.28 67.78 0.10
CA ALA A 2 -10.75 66.40 0.34
C ALA A 2 -9.98 65.29 -0.41
N SER A 3 -9.36 65.59 -1.56
CA SER A 3 -8.72 64.58 -2.43
C SER A 3 -7.33 64.12 -1.97
N LEU A 4 -6.60 64.91 -1.18
CA LEU A 4 -5.31 64.48 -0.59
C LEU A 4 -5.53 63.57 0.63
N CYS A 5 -6.65 63.74 1.32
CA CYS A 5 -6.97 62.97 2.53
C CYS A 5 -7.32 61.52 2.18
N THR A 6 -8.04 61.30 1.07
CA THR A 6 -8.43 59.95 0.60
C THR A 6 -7.25 59.15 0.07
N THR A 7 -6.28 59.77 -0.59
CA THR A 7 -5.08 59.08 -1.11
C THR A 7 -4.12 58.70 0.02
N LEU A 8 -3.96 59.54 1.04
CA LEU A 8 -3.18 59.22 2.25
C LEU A 8 -3.79 58.06 3.03
N LEU A 9 -5.11 58.03 3.18
CA LEU A 9 -5.83 56.94 3.86
C LEU A 9 -5.70 55.61 3.09
N PHE A 10 -5.78 55.65 1.76
CA PHE A 10 -5.59 54.47 0.92
C PHE A 10 -4.15 53.96 0.98
N CYS A 11 -3.15 54.85 0.94
CA CYS A 11 -1.75 54.47 1.13
C CYS A 11 -1.50 53.88 2.53
N LEU A 12 -2.08 54.44 3.59
CA LEU A 12 -1.93 53.92 4.95
C LEU A 12 -2.53 52.51 5.08
N LEU A 13 -3.72 52.28 4.50
CA LEU A 13 -4.37 50.96 4.46
C LEU A 13 -3.54 49.94 3.66
N LEU A 14 -2.93 50.35 2.55
CA LEU A 14 -2.05 49.50 1.75
C LEU A 14 -0.79 49.09 2.53
N ILE A 15 -0.18 50.02 3.27
CA ILE A 15 1.03 49.76 4.07
C ILE A 15 0.72 48.85 5.28
N LEU A 16 -0.44 49.01 5.92
CA LEU A 16 -0.88 48.12 7.00
C LEU A 16 -1.17 46.68 6.52
N SER A 17 -1.65 46.52 5.28
CA SER A 17 -1.91 45.18 4.71
C SER A 17 -0.64 44.38 4.37
N LEU A 18 0.49 45.06 4.16
CA LEU A 18 1.76 44.43 3.81
C LEU A 18 2.58 43.97 5.02
N ALA A 19 2.26 44.48 6.22
CA ALA A 19 2.98 44.16 7.46
C ALA A 19 2.42 42.94 8.22
N ALA A 20 1.30 42.37 7.76
CA ALA A 20 0.61 41.26 8.43
C ALA A 20 0.86 39.92 7.73
N SER A 21 2.12 39.48 7.71
CA SER A 21 2.41 38.07 7.41
C SER A 21 3.74 37.65 8.03
N THR A 22 3.68 37.29 9.31
CA THR A 22 4.70 36.45 9.95
C THR A 22 4.02 35.33 10.74
N GLU A 23 3.32 34.43 10.04
CA GLU A 23 3.13 33.09 10.57
C GLU A 23 4.45 32.34 10.48
N THR A 24 5.25 32.41 11.54
CA THR A 24 6.36 31.48 11.75
C THR A 24 5.81 30.15 12.25
N HIS A 25 5.18 29.40 11.35
CA HIS A 25 4.93 27.97 11.60
C HIS A 25 6.24 27.20 11.43
N ARG A 26 7.14 27.34 12.41
CA ARG A 26 8.32 26.49 12.53
C ARG A 26 7.87 25.10 12.99
N ILE A 27 7.58 24.22 12.04
CA ILE A 27 7.62 22.78 12.26
C ILE A 27 8.99 22.28 11.76
N PRO A 28 10.02 22.14 12.61
CA PRO A 28 11.24 21.46 12.22
C PRO A 28 11.05 19.96 12.45
N GLY A 29 11.17 19.21 11.37
CA GLY A 29 11.14 17.76 11.38
C GLY A 29 10.50 17.28 10.10
N PHE A 30 11.31 16.68 9.22
CA PHE A 30 10.79 15.84 8.15
C PHE A 30 9.96 14.73 8.82
N LEU A 31 8.66 14.95 9.01
CA LEU A 31 7.73 13.85 9.16
C LEU A 31 7.68 13.22 7.78
N TYR A 32 8.49 12.18 7.58
CA TYR A 32 8.29 11.21 6.52
C TYR A 32 6.97 10.50 6.80
N THR A 33 5.84 11.20 6.60
CA THR A 33 4.54 10.56 6.43
C THR A 33 4.56 9.93 5.05
N ARG A 34 5.40 8.89 4.88
CA ARG A 34 5.20 7.98 3.76
C ARG A 34 3.82 7.40 4.04
N SER A 35 2.81 7.84 3.31
CA SER A 35 1.51 7.20 3.32
C SER A 35 1.80 5.74 2.99
N ARG A 36 1.79 4.90 4.02
CA ARG A 36 1.93 3.46 3.81
C ARG A 36 0.66 3.09 3.07
N GLY A 37 0.79 2.77 1.78
CA GLY A 37 -0.35 2.46 0.93
C GLY A 37 -1.23 1.42 1.62
N ARG A 38 -2.54 1.68 1.69
CA ARG A 38 -3.54 0.85 2.37
C ARG A 38 -3.74 -0.53 1.73
N CYS A 39 -2.98 -0.82 0.68
CA CYS A 39 -3.07 -2.01 -0.13
C CYS A 39 -1.75 -2.81 -0.13
N THR A 40 -0.75 -2.41 0.66
CA THR A 40 0.55 -3.09 0.70
C THR A 40 0.53 -4.35 1.59
N ALA A 41 1.42 -5.30 1.33
CA ALA A 41 1.59 -6.47 2.21
C ALA A 41 1.85 -6.08 3.67
N GLN A 42 2.67 -5.04 3.88
CA GLN A 42 2.94 -4.48 5.21
C GLN A 42 1.71 -3.90 5.91
N PHE A 43 0.77 -3.33 5.15
CA PHE A 43 -0.47 -2.80 5.72
C PHE A 43 -1.35 -3.93 6.26
N TRP A 44 -1.51 -5.00 5.46
CA TRP A 44 -2.31 -6.17 5.83
C TRP A 44 -1.69 -6.96 6.98
N SER A 45 -0.38 -7.17 6.97
CA SER A 45 0.33 -7.85 8.07
C SER A 45 0.33 -7.03 9.36
N GLY A 46 0.29 -5.71 9.25
CA GLY A 46 0.16 -4.78 10.38
C GLY A 46 -1.23 -4.73 11.02
N ARG A 47 -2.20 -5.53 10.54
CA ARG A 47 -3.58 -5.63 11.07
C ARG A 47 -4.25 -4.27 11.30
N ARG A 48 -4.02 -3.33 10.38
CA ARG A 48 -4.59 -1.97 10.47
C ARG A 48 -6.09 -1.94 10.16
N GLU A 49 -6.62 -2.98 9.53
CA GLU A 49 -8.04 -3.21 9.32
C GLU A 49 -8.35 -4.71 9.31
N ALA A 50 -9.64 -5.04 9.52
CA ALA A 50 -10.11 -6.41 9.45
C ALA A 50 -9.99 -6.97 8.04
N TRP A 51 -9.58 -8.23 7.94
CA TRP A 51 -9.50 -8.90 6.65
C TRP A 51 -10.88 -9.12 6.02
N PRO A 52 -10.97 -9.21 4.68
CA PRO A 52 -12.20 -9.58 3.99
C PRO A 52 -12.76 -10.91 4.49
N ARG A 53 -14.07 -10.99 4.69
CA ARG A 53 -14.76 -12.21 5.20
C ARG A 53 -14.44 -13.48 4.39
N MET A 54 -14.11 -13.34 3.11
CA MET A 54 -13.75 -14.45 2.23
C MET A 54 -12.40 -15.11 2.57
N VAL A 55 -11.55 -14.42 3.34
CA VAL A 55 -10.22 -14.89 3.71
C VAL A 55 -10.01 -14.58 5.21
N PRO A 56 -10.33 -15.54 6.11
CA PRO A 56 -10.02 -15.38 7.53
C PRO A 56 -8.53 -15.19 7.77
N GLU A 57 -8.16 -14.36 8.75
CA GLU A 57 -6.77 -14.08 9.16
C GLU A 57 -5.98 -15.34 9.54
N THR A 58 -6.67 -16.36 10.07
CA THR A 58 -6.08 -17.65 10.46
C THR A 58 -5.89 -18.62 9.28
N SER A 59 -6.22 -18.21 8.05
CA SER A 59 -6.10 -19.08 6.89
C SER A 59 -4.64 -19.33 6.53
N THR A 60 -4.33 -20.59 6.25
CA THR A 60 -3.05 -20.98 5.68
C THR A 60 -3.00 -20.65 4.19
N VAL A 61 -1.78 -20.48 3.67
CA VAL A 61 -1.53 -20.30 2.23
C VAL A 61 -2.12 -21.48 1.44
N SER A 62 -1.98 -22.70 1.95
CA SER A 62 -2.50 -23.93 1.32
C SER A 62 -4.03 -23.98 1.28
N ASN A 63 -4.73 -23.52 2.33
CA ASN A 63 -6.20 -23.44 2.32
C ASN A 63 -6.73 -22.46 1.27
N VAL A 64 -5.96 -21.42 0.96
CA VAL A 64 -6.40 -20.33 0.08
C VAL A 64 -6.03 -20.56 -1.38
N PHE A 65 -4.80 -21.01 -1.62
CA PHE A 65 -4.23 -21.20 -2.95
C PHE A 65 -4.24 -22.67 -3.42
N GLY A 66 -4.54 -23.62 -2.52
CA GLY A 66 -4.63 -25.05 -2.83
C GLY A 66 -3.31 -25.80 -2.60
N SER A 67 -3.35 -27.11 -2.82
CA SER A 67 -2.26 -28.03 -2.46
C SER A 67 -0.95 -27.86 -3.24
N ARG A 68 -1.00 -27.29 -4.45
CA ARG A 68 0.20 -27.07 -5.29
C ARG A 68 1.26 -26.20 -4.62
N VAL A 69 0.88 -25.41 -3.63
CA VAL A 69 1.79 -24.52 -2.93
C VAL A 69 2.71 -25.23 -1.93
N TYR A 70 2.43 -26.51 -1.60
CA TYR A 70 3.27 -27.30 -0.68
C TYR A 70 4.67 -27.60 -1.23
N GLU A 71 4.88 -27.47 -2.53
CA GLU A 71 6.20 -27.62 -3.15
C GLU A 71 7.19 -26.55 -2.65
N HIS A 72 6.69 -25.37 -2.26
CA HIS A 72 7.50 -24.20 -1.93
C HIS A 72 7.25 -23.63 -0.54
N TYR A 73 6.10 -23.92 0.06
CA TYR A 73 5.72 -23.37 1.37
C TYR A 73 5.40 -24.46 2.39
N ARG A 74 5.71 -24.16 3.64
CA ARG A 74 5.28 -24.98 4.78
C ARG A 74 3.76 -25.06 4.86
N SER A 75 3.25 -26.19 5.34
CA SER A 75 1.81 -26.44 5.42
C SER A 75 1.07 -25.51 6.37
N ASP A 76 1.76 -25.07 7.42
CA ASP A 76 1.26 -24.19 8.48
C ASP A 76 1.50 -22.70 8.22
N LEU A 77 2.13 -22.34 7.08
CA LEU A 77 2.36 -20.93 6.74
C LEU A 77 1.02 -20.21 6.59
N THR A 78 0.78 -19.24 7.47
CA THR A 78 -0.42 -18.40 7.43
C THR A 78 -0.27 -17.28 6.40
N LEU A 79 -1.40 -16.76 5.91
CA LEU A 79 -1.38 -15.60 5.03
C LEU A 79 -0.82 -14.34 5.73
N ILE A 80 -1.04 -14.18 7.05
CA ILE A 80 -0.47 -13.05 7.80
C ILE A 80 1.06 -13.13 7.80
N GLU A 81 1.61 -14.30 8.11
CA GLU A 81 3.06 -14.53 8.07
C GLU A 81 3.60 -14.33 6.66
N ALA A 82 2.89 -14.82 5.64
CA ALA A 82 3.26 -14.60 4.24
C ALA A 82 3.32 -13.10 3.87
N ALA A 83 2.34 -12.30 4.30
CA ALA A 83 2.33 -10.85 4.08
C ALA A 83 3.38 -10.09 4.92
N ALA A 84 3.87 -10.70 6.00
CA ALA A 84 4.89 -10.13 6.89
C ALA A 84 6.33 -10.45 6.47
N ARG A 85 6.52 -11.30 5.45
CA ARG A 85 7.85 -11.69 4.97
C ARG A 85 8.67 -10.48 4.53
N ASN A 86 9.99 -10.61 4.65
CA ASN A 86 10.98 -9.60 4.28
C ASN A 86 12.21 -10.23 3.59
N ASP A 87 12.10 -11.46 3.10
CA ASP A 87 13.16 -12.23 2.46
C ASP A 87 13.04 -12.27 0.93
N GLU A 88 12.23 -11.40 0.33
CA GLU A 88 11.95 -11.39 -1.11
C GLU A 88 13.19 -11.26 -2.02
N GLU A 89 14.28 -10.64 -1.53
CA GLU A 89 15.52 -10.46 -2.31
C GLU A 89 16.25 -11.77 -2.56
N SER A 90 16.22 -12.70 -1.60
CA SER A 90 16.87 -14.01 -1.67
C SER A 90 15.89 -15.16 -1.91
N ASN A 91 14.58 -14.89 -1.83
CA ASN A 91 13.51 -15.87 -1.95
C ASN A 91 12.37 -15.38 -2.85
N ALA A 92 12.48 -15.69 -4.14
CA ALA A 92 11.48 -15.31 -5.14
C ALA A 92 10.06 -15.87 -4.83
N PHE A 93 9.96 -17.10 -4.32
CA PHE A 93 8.68 -17.68 -3.93
C PHE A 93 8.10 -17.02 -2.68
N GLY A 94 8.96 -16.57 -1.76
CA GLY A 94 8.60 -15.73 -0.62
C GLY A 94 7.99 -14.40 -1.07
N GLY A 95 8.64 -13.72 -2.03
CA GLY A 95 8.11 -12.50 -2.65
C GLY A 95 6.77 -12.73 -3.34
N LEU A 96 6.62 -13.83 -4.07
CA LEU A 96 5.36 -14.20 -4.74
C LEU A 96 4.19 -14.35 -3.77
N VAL A 97 4.36 -15.09 -2.68
CA VAL A 97 3.27 -15.30 -1.72
C VAL A 97 2.98 -14.06 -0.90
N LYS A 98 4.01 -13.25 -0.59
CA LYS A 98 3.86 -11.97 0.10
C LYS A 98 2.98 -11.01 -0.69
N GLU A 99 3.37 -10.70 -1.91
CA GLU A 99 2.64 -9.74 -2.75
C GLU A 99 1.35 -10.32 -3.31
N GLY A 100 1.29 -11.64 -3.56
CA GLY A 100 0.08 -12.35 -3.94
C GLY A 100 -0.97 -12.37 -2.83
N THR A 101 -0.55 -12.47 -1.56
CA THR A 101 -1.47 -12.35 -0.41
C THR A 101 -2.09 -10.96 -0.35
N ALA A 102 -1.26 -9.91 -0.45
CA ALA A 102 -1.74 -8.53 -0.48
C ALA A 102 -2.69 -8.28 -1.66
N ALA A 103 -2.33 -8.74 -2.86
CA ALA A 103 -3.16 -8.61 -4.06
C ALA A 103 -4.50 -9.35 -3.90
N LEU A 104 -4.51 -10.52 -3.26
CA LEU A 104 -5.73 -11.26 -2.99
C LEU A 104 -6.65 -10.48 -2.03
N LEU A 105 -6.11 -9.95 -0.94
CA LEU A 105 -6.88 -9.16 0.02
C LEU A 105 -7.43 -7.88 -0.63
N ASN A 106 -6.61 -7.17 -1.40
CA ASN A 106 -7.04 -6.01 -2.16
C ASN A 106 -8.15 -6.34 -3.17
N SER A 107 -8.06 -7.48 -3.86
CA SER A 107 -9.08 -7.90 -4.83
C SER A 107 -10.46 -8.16 -4.22
N TYR A 108 -10.54 -8.36 -2.90
CA TYR A 108 -11.78 -8.43 -2.15
C TYR A 108 -12.16 -7.10 -1.49
N ALA A 109 -11.18 -6.34 -1.00
CA ALA A 109 -11.39 -5.19 -0.12
C ALA A 109 -11.47 -3.84 -0.84
N ARG A 110 -10.92 -3.74 -2.06
CA ARG A 110 -10.69 -2.48 -2.75
C ARG A 110 -11.42 -2.48 -4.08
N GLU A 111 -12.31 -1.51 -4.24
CA GLU A 111 -12.99 -1.28 -5.51
C GLU A 111 -11.97 -0.83 -6.56
N GLY A 112 -12.14 -1.29 -7.80
CA GLY A 112 -11.24 -0.93 -8.90
C GLY A 112 -9.85 -1.60 -8.88
N PHE A 113 -9.57 -2.51 -7.93
CA PHE A 113 -8.33 -3.27 -7.94
C PHE A 113 -8.21 -4.08 -9.26
N PRO A 114 -7.04 -4.07 -9.94
CA PRO A 114 -6.92 -4.57 -11.32
C PRO A 114 -7.05 -6.09 -11.44
N TYR A 115 -6.92 -6.83 -10.34
CA TYR A 115 -7.09 -8.27 -10.33
C TYR A 115 -8.38 -8.68 -9.61
N LYS A 116 -9.08 -9.67 -10.16
CA LYS A 116 -10.12 -10.41 -9.46
C LYS A 116 -9.49 -11.50 -8.58
N PRO A 117 -10.16 -11.93 -7.50
CA PRO A 117 -9.59 -12.93 -6.59
C PRO A 117 -9.15 -14.24 -7.26
N TRP A 118 -9.95 -14.74 -8.20
CA TRP A 118 -9.62 -15.96 -8.95
C TRP A 118 -8.39 -15.78 -9.86
N GLN A 119 -8.16 -14.57 -10.40
CA GLN A 119 -6.99 -14.26 -11.21
C GLN A 119 -5.74 -14.30 -10.34
N VAL A 120 -5.79 -13.70 -9.15
CA VAL A 120 -4.67 -13.72 -8.20
C VAL A 120 -4.29 -15.16 -7.85
N LYS A 121 -5.27 -16.00 -7.47
CA LYS A 121 -5.02 -17.41 -7.17
C LYS A 121 -4.40 -18.16 -8.34
N THR A 122 -4.93 -17.96 -9.55
CA THR A 122 -4.42 -18.61 -10.76
C THR A 122 -2.98 -18.18 -11.08
N LEU A 123 -2.69 -16.88 -10.97
CA LEU A 123 -1.38 -16.31 -11.28
C LEU A 123 -0.32 -16.76 -10.27
N VAL A 124 -0.66 -16.84 -8.98
CA VAL A 124 0.24 -17.41 -7.95
C VAL A 124 0.61 -18.84 -8.34
N ILE A 125 -0.38 -19.70 -8.61
CA ILE A 125 -0.12 -21.10 -8.97
C ILE A 125 0.68 -21.25 -10.27
N LYS A 126 0.41 -20.42 -11.28
CA LYS A 126 1.17 -20.41 -12.54
C LYS A 126 2.63 -19.99 -12.32
N ALA A 127 2.89 -19.08 -11.40
CA ALA A 127 4.23 -18.55 -11.15
C ALA A 127 5.13 -19.50 -10.33
N LEU A 128 4.58 -20.57 -9.75
CA LEU A 128 5.36 -21.58 -9.01
C LEU A 128 6.30 -22.43 -9.87
N VAL A 129 6.24 -22.31 -11.20
CA VAL A 129 7.03 -23.11 -12.15
C VAL A 129 8.53 -22.79 -12.14
N SER A 130 8.92 -21.59 -11.71
CA SER A 130 10.34 -21.20 -11.61
C SER A 130 10.53 -19.97 -10.72
N GLN A 131 11.74 -19.77 -10.21
CA GLN A 131 12.08 -18.56 -9.45
C GLN A 131 11.91 -17.28 -10.28
N ALA A 132 12.26 -17.32 -11.57
CA ALA A 132 12.10 -16.18 -12.47
C ALA A 132 10.62 -15.82 -12.68
N ALA A 133 9.75 -16.82 -12.87
CA ALA A 133 8.30 -16.59 -12.98
C ALA A 133 7.72 -16.07 -11.67
N ALA A 134 8.15 -16.62 -10.53
CA ALA A 134 7.75 -16.16 -9.20
C ALA A 134 8.15 -14.69 -8.96
N ALA A 135 9.40 -14.32 -9.21
CA ALA A 135 9.89 -12.95 -9.05
C ALA A 135 9.17 -11.97 -9.99
N SER A 136 8.97 -12.35 -11.26
CA SER A 136 8.26 -11.52 -12.24
C SER A 136 6.81 -11.26 -11.80
N GLN A 137 6.09 -12.32 -11.41
CA GLN A 137 4.71 -12.19 -10.96
C GLN A 137 4.59 -11.45 -9.62
N ALA A 138 5.54 -11.65 -8.69
CA ALA A 138 5.63 -10.89 -7.45
C ALA A 138 5.76 -9.39 -7.73
N ASN A 139 6.62 -9.00 -8.67
CA ASN A 139 6.76 -7.61 -9.08
C ASN A 139 5.48 -7.04 -9.71
N SER A 140 4.77 -7.81 -10.55
CA SER A 140 3.47 -7.39 -11.10
C SER A 140 2.42 -7.17 -10.01
N PHE A 141 2.40 -8.00 -8.96
CA PHE A 141 1.52 -7.78 -7.81
C PHE A 141 1.94 -6.57 -6.97
N LEU A 142 3.24 -6.41 -6.71
CA LEU A 142 3.79 -5.27 -5.98
C LEU A 142 3.35 -3.94 -6.61
N LEU A 143 3.52 -3.81 -7.93
CA LEU A 143 3.12 -2.61 -8.66
C LEU A 143 1.60 -2.33 -8.55
N ALA A 144 0.76 -3.36 -8.67
CA ALA A 144 -0.68 -3.22 -8.50
C ALA A 144 -1.07 -2.84 -7.06
N ASN A 145 -0.40 -3.43 -6.06
CA ASN A 145 -0.60 -3.13 -4.65
C ASN A 145 -0.19 -1.67 -4.32
N GLN A 146 0.87 -1.17 -4.96
CA GLN A 146 1.32 0.22 -4.78
C GLN A 146 0.43 1.24 -5.50
N ALA A 147 -0.14 0.88 -6.64
CA ALA A 147 -1.03 1.75 -7.43
C ALA A 147 -2.47 1.82 -6.87
N CYS A 148 -2.80 1.01 -5.86
CA CYS A 148 -4.11 0.96 -5.24
C CYS A 148 -4.35 2.17 -4.31
N SER A 149 -5.45 2.87 -4.51
CA SER A 149 -5.87 4.09 -3.80
C SER A 149 -6.79 3.84 -2.60
#